data_AF-A0A1E4FI50-F1
#
_entry.id   AF-A0A1E4FI50-F1
#
_cell.length_a   1.000
_cell.length_b   1.000
_cell.length_c   1.000
_cell.angle_alpha   90.00
_cell.angle_beta   90.00
_cell.angle_gamma   90.00
#
_symmetry.space_group_name_H-M   'P 1'
#
loop_
_entity.id
_entity.type
_entity.pdbx_description
1 polymer ?
#
loop_
_entity_poly.entity_id
_entity_poly.type
_entity_poly.pdbx_seq_one_letter_code
_entity_poly.pdbx_strand_id
1 'polypeptide(L)'
;MAIGSLPERGFDIRLFQPVRDGKSWRCRYEIDWPGRPRQSDGHGVDGVQALALAMQKIGAELYTSPYHEQGQLVFDKAGNGYGFPVPKPMRDVLVGDDAVSDGN
;
A
#
# COMPACT_ATOMS: atom_id res chain seq x y z
N MET A 1 13.99 37.42 3.39
CA MET A 1 14.57 36.50 2.40
C MET A 1 13.94 35.13 2.61
N ALA A 2 13.33 34.58 1.57
CA ALA A 2 12.67 33.29 1.63
C ALA A 2 13.72 32.17 1.66
N ILE A 3 13.59 31.23 2.60
CA ILE A 3 14.21 29.92 2.45
C ILE A 3 13.44 29.19 1.36
N GLY A 4 14.14 28.84 0.28
CA GLY A 4 13.58 28.13 -0.86
C GLY A 4 12.94 26.80 -0.43
N SER A 5 11.81 26.52 -1.06
CA SER A 5 10.93 25.34 -0.92
C SER A 5 11.68 24.01 -0.78
N LEU A 6 11.20 23.13 0.11
CA LEU A 6 11.40 21.68 -0.03
C LEU A 6 10.99 21.28 -1.46
N PRO A 7 11.78 20.50 -2.22
CA PRO A 7 11.20 19.79 -3.34
C PRO A 7 10.25 18.70 -2.79
N GLU A 8 9.15 18.50 -3.50
CA GLU A 8 8.58 17.15 -3.73
C GLU A 8 7.92 16.44 -2.54
N ARG A 9 6.59 16.60 -2.39
CA ARG A 9 5.82 15.71 -1.52
C ARG A 9 5.82 14.30 -2.12
N GLY A 10 6.53 13.38 -1.48
CA GLY A 10 6.22 11.95 -1.56
C GLY A 10 4.76 11.68 -1.16
N PHE A 11 4.27 10.47 -1.38
CA PHE A 11 2.94 10.06 -0.93
C PHE A 11 3.06 9.35 0.43
N ASP A 12 2.02 9.50 1.25
CA ASP A 12 1.94 8.82 2.55
C ASP A 12 0.93 7.67 2.48
N ILE A 13 1.23 6.58 3.21
CA ILE A 13 0.28 5.49 3.47
C ILE A 13 -0.07 5.53 4.95
N ARG A 14 -1.36 5.63 5.26
CA ARG A 14 -1.88 5.56 6.64
C ARG A 14 -2.71 4.32 6.81
N LEU A 15 -2.34 3.47 7.77
CA LEU A 15 -3.10 2.30 8.17
C LEU A 15 -3.67 2.54 9.56
N PHE A 16 -4.98 2.37 9.71
CA PHE A 16 -5.69 2.68 10.95
C PHE A 16 -5.97 1.42 11.77
N GLN A 17 -6.22 1.60 13.07
CA GLN A 17 -6.58 0.50 13.95
C GLN A 17 -7.82 -0.24 13.41
N PRO A 18 -7.80 -1.59 13.37
CA PRO A 18 -8.99 -2.37 13.06
C PRO A 18 -10.11 -2.11 14.07
N VAL A 19 -11.31 -1.89 13.58
CA VAL A 19 -12.50 -1.63 14.39
C VAL A 19 -13.61 -2.62 14.03
N ARG A 20 -14.43 -2.96 15.03
CA ARG A 20 -15.61 -3.80 14.82
C ARG A 20 -16.65 -3.05 13.98
N ASP A 21 -17.20 -3.73 12.98
CA ASP A 21 -18.20 -3.20 12.04
C ASP A 21 -19.32 -4.23 11.85
N GLY A 22 -20.41 -4.09 12.62
CA GLY A 22 -21.50 -5.06 12.64
C GLY A 22 -21.06 -6.46 13.08
N LYS A 23 -21.09 -7.42 12.15
CA LYS A 23 -20.68 -8.83 12.38
C LYS A 23 -19.25 -9.12 11.92
N SER A 24 -18.55 -8.14 11.35
CA SER A 24 -17.18 -8.27 10.85
C SER A 24 -16.29 -7.21 11.51
N TRP A 25 -15.05 -7.16 11.05
CA TRP A 25 -14.07 -6.14 11.37
C TRP A 25 -13.65 -5.42 10.10
N ARG A 26 -13.36 -4.13 10.22
CA ARG A 26 -12.77 -3.34 9.15
C ARG A 26 -11.48 -2.68 9.61
N CYS A 27 -10.51 -2.62 8.72
CA CYS A 27 -9.27 -1.87 8.90
C CYS A 27 -9.16 -0.87 7.76
N ARG A 28 -9.32 0.42 8.09
CA ARG A 28 -9.22 1.51 7.12
C ARG A 28 -7.77 1.73 6.74
N TYR A 29 -7.53 2.09 5.49
CA TYR A 29 -6.28 2.68 5.05
C TYR A 29 -6.50 3.85 4.10
N GLU A 30 -5.48 4.68 3.97
CA GLU A 30 -5.40 5.79 3.04
C GLU A 30 -4.05 5.79 2.31
N ILE A 31 -4.07 6.20 1.05
CA ILE A 31 -2.88 6.52 0.26
C ILE A 31 -3.05 7.94 -0.28
N ASP A 32 -2.20 8.86 0.15
CA ASP A 32 -2.24 10.27 -0.26
C ASP A 32 -1.50 10.47 -1.60
N TRP A 33 -2.03 9.85 -2.65
CA TRP A 33 -1.50 10.04 -4.00
C TRP A 33 -1.51 11.52 -4.41
N PRO A 34 -0.52 11.99 -5.19
CA PRO A 34 -0.54 13.33 -5.74
C PRO A 34 -1.81 13.59 -6.59
N GLY A 35 -2.70 14.44 -6.08
CA GLY A 35 -3.91 14.88 -6.77
C GLY A 35 -5.14 13.98 -6.61
N ARG A 36 -5.00 12.75 -6.07
CA ARG A 36 -6.14 11.84 -5.89
C ARG A 36 -5.98 10.96 -4.64
N PRO A 37 -6.27 11.49 -3.44
CA PRO A 37 -6.23 10.68 -2.23
C PRO A 37 -7.19 9.50 -2.36
N ARG A 38 -6.72 8.34 -1.90
CA ARG A 38 -7.44 7.08 -1.99
C ARG A 38 -7.70 6.57 -0.58
N GLN A 39 -8.97 6.33 -0.23
CA GLN A 39 -9.38 5.75 1.06
C GLN A 39 -10.13 4.45 0.80
N SER A 40 -9.76 3.37 1.49
CA SER A 40 -10.51 2.10 1.48
C SER A 40 -10.37 1.35 2.79
N ASP A 41 -10.97 0.16 2.84
CA ASP A 41 -10.98 -0.69 4.02
C ASP A 41 -10.71 -2.16 3.63
N GLY A 42 -9.94 -2.86 4.44
CA GLY A 42 -9.90 -4.33 4.46
C GLY A 42 -10.96 -4.85 5.43
N HIS A 43 -11.72 -5.88 5.04
CA HIS A 43 -12.78 -6.46 5.87
C HIS A 43 -12.50 -7.92 6.18
N GLY A 44 -12.51 -8.29 7.46
CA GLY A 44 -12.24 -9.65 7.92
C GLY A 44 -13.20 -10.11 9.01
N VAL A 45 -13.15 -11.40 9.35
CA VAL A 45 -13.91 -12.00 10.45
C VAL A 45 -13.43 -11.53 11.82
N ASP A 46 -12.16 -11.13 11.91
CA ASP A 46 -11.53 -10.50 13.08
C ASP A 46 -10.62 -9.32 12.67
N GLY A 47 -10.10 -8.60 13.67
CA GLY A 47 -9.24 -7.43 13.44
C GLY A 47 -7.92 -7.75 12.75
N VAL A 48 -7.35 -8.94 12.97
CA VAL A 48 -6.08 -9.37 12.36
C VAL A 48 -6.29 -9.69 10.89
N GLN A 49 -7.35 -10.41 10.54
CA GLN A 49 -7.70 -10.68 9.15
C GLN A 49 -8.04 -9.37 8.41
N ALA A 50 -8.77 -8.45 9.04
CA ALA A 50 -9.06 -7.15 8.45
C ALA A 50 -7.78 -6.35 8.16
N LEU A 51 -6.81 -6.37 9.09
CA LEU A 51 -5.49 -5.75 8.91
C LEU A 51 -4.72 -6.39 7.75
N ALA A 52 -4.62 -7.72 7.72
CA ALA A 52 -3.90 -8.44 6.66
C ALA A 52 -4.50 -8.16 5.27
N LEU A 53 -5.82 -8.11 5.17
CA LEU A 53 -6.52 -7.78 3.93
C LEU A 53 -6.33 -6.30 3.54
N ALA A 54 -6.29 -5.38 4.50
CA ALA A 54 -5.96 -3.98 4.23
C ALA A 54 -4.53 -3.84 3.68
N MET A 55 -3.55 -4.53 4.26
CA MET A 55 -2.17 -4.56 3.76
C MET A 55 -2.07 -5.14 2.36
N GLN A 56 -2.81 -6.23 2.07
CA GLN A 56 -2.87 -6.80 0.71
C GLN A 56 -3.48 -5.83 -0.31
N LYS A 57 -4.52 -5.09 0.09
CA LYS A 57 -5.13 -4.08 -0.78
C LYS A 57 -4.19 -2.90 -1.03
N ILE A 58 -3.42 -2.46 -0.03
CA ILE A 58 -2.37 -1.45 -0.22
C ILE A 58 -1.36 -1.95 -1.25
N GLY A 59 -0.80 -3.16 -1.06
CA GLY A 59 0.15 -3.73 -2.02
C GLY A 59 -0.42 -3.79 -3.43
N ALA A 60 -1.66 -4.25 -3.58
CA ALA A 60 -2.35 -4.28 -4.87
C ALA A 60 -2.45 -2.87 -5.49
N GLU A 61 -2.87 -1.87 -4.72
CA GLU A 61 -2.98 -0.49 -5.21
C GLU A 61 -1.64 0.12 -5.62
N LEU A 62 -0.54 -0.19 -4.92
CA LEU A 62 0.79 0.27 -5.30
C LEU A 62 1.20 -0.31 -6.66
N TYR A 63 1.10 -1.64 -6.81
CA TYR A 63 1.50 -2.34 -8.03
C TYR A 63 0.59 -2.07 -9.23
N THR A 64 -0.67 -1.72 -9.03
CA THR A 64 -1.59 -1.38 -10.14
C THR A 64 -1.71 0.14 -10.37
N SER A 65 -0.90 0.94 -9.68
CA SER A 65 -0.96 2.40 -9.83
C SER A 65 -0.26 2.86 -11.11
N PRO A 66 -0.72 3.95 -11.74
CA PRO A 66 0.01 4.59 -12.84
C PRO A 66 1.42 5.03 -12.42
N TYR A 67 1.65 5.30 -11.13
CA TYR A 67 2.94 5.69 -10.60
C TYR A 67 3.94 4.53 -10.61
N HIS A 68 3.50 3.29 -10.35
CA HIS A 68 4.35 2.10 -10.52
C HIS A 68 4.68 1.89 -12.00
N GLU A 69 3.68 1.94 -12.87
CA GLU A 69 3.86 1.77 -14.32
C GLU A 69 4.85 2.80 -14.90
N GLN A 70 4.86 4.02 -14.36
CA GLN A 70 5.77 5.10 -14.77
C GLN A 70 7.14 5.05 -14.07
N GLY A 71 7.39 4.09 -13.17
CA GLY A 71 8.64 3.99 -12.40
C GLY A 71 8.86 5.13 -11.41
N GLN A 72 7.78 5.80 -10.96
CA GLN A 72 7.82 6.96 -10.07
C GLN A 72 7.72 6.58 -8.58
N LEU A 73 7.46 5.31 -8.26
CA LEU A 73 7.41 4.83 -6.89
C LEU A 73 8.76 4.28 -6.46
N VAL A 74 9.32 4.87 -5.40
CA VAL A 74 10.54 4.43 -4.75
C VAL A 74 10.34 4.45 -3.24
N PHE A 75 10.55 3.31 -2.58
CA PHE A 75 10.54 3.19 -1.12
C PHE A 75 11.98 3.21 -0.60
N ASP A 76 12.66 2.06 -0.56
CA ASP A 76 14.09 1.97 -0.20
C ASP A 76 14.99 2.22 -1.42
N LYS A 77 14.78 1.44 -2.48
CA LYS A 77 15.55 1.51 -3.73
C LYS A 77 14.63 1.36 -4.94
N ALA A 78 15.00 2.02 -6.03
CA ALA A 78 14.25 1.95 -7.28
C ALA A 78 14.17 0.49 -7.76
N GLY A 79 12.96 0.02 -8.09
CA GLY A 79 12.72 -1.34 -8.57
C GLY A 79 12.82 -2.43 -7.52
N ASN A 80 12.94 -2.10 -6.22
CA ASN A 80 13.11 -3.09 -5.16
C ASN A 80 11.80 -3.64 -4.56
N GLY A 81 10.66 -3.20 -5.08
CA GLY A 81 9.34 -3.46 -4.49
C GLY A 81 9.00 -2.50 -3.35
N TYR A 82 7.96 -2.84 -2.59
CA TYR A 82 7.31 -1.96 -1.62
C TYR A 82 7.13 -2.59 -0.23
N GLY A 83 7.43 -3.88 -0.06
CA GLY A 83 7.34 -4.57 1.24
C GLY A 83 5.92 -4.81 1.74
N PHE A 84 4.90 -4.63 0.89
CA PHE A 84 3.52 -4.97 1.21
C PHE A 84 3.17 -6.35 0.64
N PRO A 85 2.44 -7.20 1.39
CA PRO A 85 1.92 -8.43 0.81
C PRO A 85 0.94 -8.10 -0.32
N VAL A 86 0.79 -9.00 -1.28
CA VAL A 86 -0.22 -8.92 -2.33
C VAL A 86 -1.12 -10.16 -2.32
N PRO A 87 -2.35 -10.08 -2.86
CA PRO A 87 -3.15 -11.27 -3.12
C PRO A 87 -2.37 -12.27 -3.98
N LYS A 88 -2.55 -13.58 -3.73
CA LYS A 88 -1.84 -14.65 -4.47
C LYS A 88 -1.87 -14.47 -6.01
N PRO A 89 -3.00 -14.08 -6.65
CA PRO A 89 -3.04 -13.91 -8.10
C PRO A 89 -2.21 -12.74 -8.65
N MET A 90 -1.63 -11.89 -7.79
CA MET A 90 -0.81 -10.74 -8.18
C MET A 90 0.68 -10.95 -7.90
N ARG A 91 1.11 -12.15 -7.51
CA ARG A 91 2.52 -12.38 -7.18
C ARG A 91 3.45 -12.27 -8.40
N ASP A 92 2.92 -12.45 -9.59
CA ASP A 92 3.61 -12.33 -10.87
C ASP A 92 4.01 -10.89 -11.23
N VAL A 93 3.39 -9.87 -10.61
CA VAL A 93 3.72 -8.45 -10.86
C VAL A 93 4.75 -7.90 -9.86
N LEU A 94 5.17 -8.70 -8.88
CA LEU A 94 6.16 -8.29 -7.90
C LEU A 94 7.52 -8.04 -8.55
N VAL A 95 8.29 -7.10 -8.01
CA VAL A 95 9.62 -6.74 -8.51
C VAL A 95 10.63 -6.71 -7.38
N GLY A 96 11.91 -6.86 -7.70
CA GLY A 96 13.00 -6.77 -6.74
C GLY A 96 12.87 -7.76 -5.59
N ASP A 97 13.13 -7.28 -4.36
CA ASP A 97 13.06 -8.12 -3.15
C ASP A 97 11.68 -8.72 -2.91
N ASP A 98 10.60 -8.03 -3.30
CA ASP A 98 9.22 -8.56 -3.18
C ASP A 98 9.01 -9.80 -4.07
N ALA A 99 9.70 -9.91 -5.21
CA ALA A 99 9.60 -11.06 -6.12
C ALA A 99 10.41 -12.27 -5.65
N VAL A 100 11.47 -12.04 -4.87
CA VAL A 100 12.35 -13.09 -4.33
C VAL A 100 11.85 -13.61 -2.98
N SER A 101 11.07 -12.80 -2.27
CA SER A 101 10.36 -13.19 -1.05
C SER A 101 9.16 -14.08 -1.36
N ASP A 102 9.42 -15.21 -2.03
CA ASP A 102 8.52 -16.35 -2.02
C ASP A 102 8.54 -16.90 -0.59
N GLY A 103 7.67 -16.35 0.25
CA GLY A 103 7.33 -16.92 1.53
C GLY A 103 6.85 -18.35 1.32
N ASN A 104 7.78 -19.29 1.49
CA ASN A 104 7.56 -20.72 1.58
C ASN A 104 8.04 -21.21 2.95
#